data_AF-D3Z0G0-F1
#
_entry.id   AF-D3Z0G0-F1
#
_cell.length_a   1.000
_cell.length_b   1.000
_cell.length_c   1.000
_cell.angle_alpha   90.00
_cell.angle_beta   90.00
_cell.angle_gamma   90.00
#
_symmetry.space_group_name_H-M   'P 1'
#
loop_
_entity.id
_entity.type
_entity.pdbx_description
1 polymer ?
#
loop_
_entity_poly.entity_id
_entity_poly.type
_entity_poly.pdbx_seq_one_letter_code
_entity_poly.pdbx_strand_id
1 'polypeptide(L)'
;MLSSAHLVPTSVQRAQSWICRSSRSFMDLKALLSSLNDFASLSFAESWDNVGLLVEPSPPHTVNTLFLTNDLTEEVMDEALQKKADFILSYHPPIFRPMKHITWKTWKECLVIRALENRVAVYSPHTAYDAAPQGVNSWLAKGLGTCTTRPIHPSRAPDYPTEGAHRLEFSVNRSQDLDKVMSTLRGVGGVSVTSFPARCDGEEQTRISLNCTQKTLMQVLAFLSQDRQLYQKTEILSLEKPLLLHTGMGRLCTLDESVSLAIMIERIKTHLKLSHLRLALGVGRTLESQVKVVALCAGSGGSVLQGVEADLYLTGSVSLETGAGRSLF
;
A
#
# COMPACT_ATOMS: atom_id res chain seq x y z
N MET A 1 -1.64 -28.36 80.29
CA MET A 1 -0.99 -29.38 79.43
C MET A 1 -1.46 -29.12 78.02
N LEU A 2 -0.65 -28.41 77.24
CA LEU A 2 -1.04 -27.81 75.96
C LEU A 2 -0.51 -28.63 74.78
N SER A 3 -1.48 -29.00 73.95
CA SER A 3 -1.51 -29.60 72.61
C SER A 3 -0.26 -29.44 71.72
N SER A 4 0.13 -30.56 71.10
CA SER A 4 1.09 -30.68 70.00
C SER A 4 0.45 -30.32 68.66
N ALA A 5 1.07 -29.41 67.90
CA ALA A 5 0.74 -29.16 66.51
C ALA A 5 1.99 -29.40 65.63
N HIS A 6 1.89 -30.37 64.73
CA HIS A 6 2.89 -30.66 63.70
C HIS A 6 2.76 -29.67 62.54
N LEU A 7 3.86 -29.03 62.14
CA LEU A 7 3.98 -28.25 60.91
C LEU A 7 4.75 -29.06 59.86
N VAL A 8 4.13 -29.23 58.69
CA VAL A 8 4.67 -29.92 57.51
C VAL A 8 5.64 -28.98 56.77
N PRO A 9 6.78 -29.46 56.23
CA PRO A 9 7.69 -28.60 55.46
C PRO A 9 7.13 -28.34 54.05
N THR A 10 6.94 -27.07 53.70
CA THR A 10 6.61 -26.63 52.35
C THR A 10 7.86 -26.67 51.47
N SER A 11 7.84 -27.51 50.43
CA SER A 11 8.89 -27.55 49.41
C SER A 11 8.88 -26.29 48.57
N VAL A 12 9.91 -25.44 48.73
CA VAL A 12 10.16 -24.30 47.84
C VAL A 12 10.78 -24.83 46.55
N GLN A 13 9.97 -25.01 45.50
CA GLN A 13 10.48 -25.21 44.15
C GLN A 13 11.08 -23.90 43.64
N ARG A 14 12.40 -23.85 43.50
CA ARG A 14 13.11 -22.85 42.70
C ARG A 14 12.58 -22.94 41.27
N ALA A 15 11.84 -21.93 40.83
CA ALA A 15 11.52 -21.73 39.43
C ALA A 15 12.84 -21.59 38.65
N GLN A 16 13.19 -22.62 37.90
CA GLN A 16 14.31 -22.56 36.96
C GLN A 16 13.95 -21.53 35.89
N SER A 17 14.85 -20.56 35.72
CA SER A 17 14.82 -19.56 34.66
C SER A 17 14.62 -20.25 33.31
N TRP A 18 13.55 -19.89 32.62
CA TRP A 18 13.31 -20.28 31.24
C TRP A 18 14.38 -19.62 30.37
N ILE A 19 15.46 -20.34 30.10
CA ILE A 19 16.36 -20.01 29.00
C ILE A 19 15.53 -20.18 27.73
N CYS A 20 15.05 -19.06 27.19
CA CYS A 20 14.35 -19.02 25.91
C CYS A 20 15.36 -19.44 24.83
N ARG A 21 15.40 -20.73 24.50
CA ARG A 21 16.04 -21.22 23.29
C ARG A 21 15.23 -20.65 22.14
N SER A 22 15.74 -19.60 21.50
CA SER A 22 15.28 -19.13 20.20
C SER A 22 15.24 -20.32 19.24
N SER A 23 14.05 -20.87 19.01
CA SER A 23 13.84 -21.78 17.88
C SER A 23 13.98 -20.90 16.63
N ARG A 24 15.10 -21.00 15.93
CA ARG A 24 15.22 -20.41 14.59
C ARG A 24 14.18 -21.08 13.71
N SER A 25 13.11 -20.37 13.40
CA SER A 25 12.10 -20.83 12.46
C SER A 25 12.63 -20.59 11.06
N PHE A 26 12.84 -21.68 10.33
CA PHE A 26 13.13 -21.65 8.90
C PHE A 26 11.86 -21.23 8.16
N MET A 27 11.98 -20.39 7.12
CA MET A 27 10.84 -20.02 6.29
C MET A 27 11.15 -20.27 4.82
N ASP A 28 10.23 -20.94 4.11
CA ASP A 28 10.30 -21.04 2.66
C ASP A 28 10.15 -19.64 2.04
N LEU A 29 10.92 -19.36 0.99
CA LEU A 29 10.93 -18.05 0.33
C LEU A 29 9.52 -17.59 -0.08
N LYS A 30 8.68 -18.50 -0.61
CA LYS A 30 7.32 -18.15 -1.05
C LYS A 30 6.43 -17.76 0.14
N ALA A 31 6.57 -18.46 1.26
CA ALA A 31 5.86 -18.12 2.49
C ALA A 31 6.29 -16.75 3.02
N LEU A 32 7.60 -16.45 3.00
CA LEU A 32 8.11 -15.14 3.40
C LEU A 32 7.57 -14.02 2.50
N LEU A 33 7.57 -14.21 1.19
CA LEU A 33 7.04 -13.23 0.23
C LEU A 33 5.55 -12.97 0.45
N SER A 34 4.76 -14.01 0.76
CA SER A 34 3.36 -13.84 1.14
C SER A 34 3.22 -12.96 2.39
N SER A 35 3.99 -13.24 3.44
CA SER A 35 3.95 -12.44 4.67
C SER A 35 4.41 -10.98 4.45
N LEU A 36 5.40 -10.76 3.59
CA LEU A 36 5.84 -9.41 3.22
C LEU A 36 4.77 -8.66 2.42
N ASN A 37 4.05 -9.35 1.54
CA ASN A 37 2.93 -8.76 0.81
C ASN A 37 1.71 -8.48 1.71
N ASP A 38 1.46 -9.32 2.72
CA ASP A 38 0.42 -9.06 3.73
C ASP A 38 0.78 -7.83 4.59
N PHE A 39 2.08 -7.62 4.86
CA PHE A 39 2.56 -6.45 5.56
C PHE A 39 2.48 -5.18 4.70
N ALA A 40 3.00 -5.20 3.48
CA ALA A 40 2.94 -4.07 2.55
C ALA A 40 2.62 -4.59 1.15
N SER A 41 1.32 -4.61 0.82
CA SER A 41 0.86 -5.16 -0.46
C SER A 41 1.50 -4.42 -1.63
N LEU A 42 2.14 -5.17 -2.52
CA LEU A 42 2.77 -4.64 -3.71
C LEU A 42 1.76 -3.94 -4.63
N SER A 43 0.47 -4.24 -4.50
CA SER A 43 -0.62 -3.54 -5.21
C SER A 43 -0.76 -2.06 -4.84
N PHE A 44 -0.11 -1.60 -3.77
CA PHE A 44 -0.11 -0.21 -3.35
C PHE A 44 1.02 0.61 -3.98
N ALA A 45 1.98 -0.04 -4.64
CA ALA A 45 3.09 0.64 -5.29
C ALA A 45 2.61 1.55 -6.42
N GLU A 46 3.39 2.59 -6.67
CA GLU A 46 3.22 3.46 -7.83
C GLU A 46 3.49 2.67 -9.13
N SER A 47 2.79 3.04 -10.20
CA SER A 47 2.83 2.30 -11.47
C SER A 47 4.18 2.34 -12.19
N TRP A 48 5.03 3.32 -11.87
CA TRP A 48 6.37 3.47 -12.43
C TRP A 48 7.44 2.69 -11.65
N ASP A 49 7.11 2.16 -10.47
CA ASP A 49 8.07 1.60 -9.53
C ASP A 49 8.45 0.15 -9.86
N ASN A 50 9.58 -0.30 -9.32
CA ASN A 50 10.03 -1.69 -9.44
C ASN A 50 10.14 -2.33 -8.06
N VAL A 51 9.03 -2.90 -7.59
CA VAL A 51 8.87 -3.49 -6.26
C VAL A 51 8.77 -5.02 -6.30
N GLY A 52 8.88 -5.66 -5.14
CA GLY A 52 8.76 -7.10 -4.97
C GLY A 52 10.10 -7.81 -4.99
N LEU A 53 10.09 -9.09 -5.39
CA LEU A 53 11.29 -9.92 -5.50
C LEU A 53 12.06 -9.54 -6.78
N LEU A 54 13.24 -8.94 -6.61
CA LEU A 54 14.08 -8.43 -7.68
C LEU A 54 15.15 -9.42 -8.13
N VAL A 55 15.66 -10.24 -7.19
CA VAL A 55 16.60 -11.33 -7.47
C VAL A 55 16.12 -12.58 -6.74
N GLU A 56 15.87 -13.64 -7.49
CA GLU A 56 15.39 -14.93 -6.97
C GLU A 56 16.47 -16.01 -7.16
N PRO A 57 17.02 -16.59 -6.06
CA PRO A 57 17.86 -17.77 -6.12
C PRO A 57 17.08 -19.01 -6.59
N SER A 58 17.75 -19.99 -7.20
CA SER A 58 17.07 -21.20 -7.68
C SER A 58 16.37 -21.97 -6.55
N PRO A 59 15.12 -22.43 -6.74
CA PRO A 59 14.40 -23.20 -5.72
C PRO A 59 15.00 -24.60 -5.52
N PRO A 60 14.80 -25.21 -4.34
CA PRO A 60 14.16 -24.65 -3.16
C PRO A 60 15.06 -23.60 -2.48
N HIS A 61 14.43 -22.58 -1.88
CA HIS A 61 15.16 -21.52 -1.15
C HIS A 61 14.57 -21.31 0.24
N THR A 62 15.37 -21.57 1.26
CA THR A 62 15.00 -21.41 2.67
C THR A 62 15.71 -20.19 3.23
N VAL A 63 14.95 -19.32 3.88
CA VAL A 63 15.46 -18.11 4.51
C VAL A 63 15.63 -18.34 6.01
N ASN A 64 16.87 -18.21 6.49
CA ASN A 64 17.24 -18.25 7.91
C ASN A 64 17.55 -16.85 8.42
N THR A 65 18.21 -16.05 7.57
CA THR A 65 18.71 -14.73 7.92
C THR A 65 18.19 -13.72 6.91
N LEU A 66 17.33 -12.84 7.39
CA LEU A 66 16.84 -11.67 6.66
C LEU A 66 17.67 -10.46 7.07
N PHE A 67 18.29 -9.80 6.09
CA PHE A 67 19.04 -8.56 6.25
C PHE A 67 18.20 -7.37 5.77
N LEU A 68 18.12 -6.31 6.57
CA LEU A 68 17.34 -5.10 6.28
C LEU A 68 18.30 -3.96 5.95
N THR A 69 18.06 -3.23 4.86
CA THR A 69 18.79 -2.00 4.53
C THR A 69 17.89 -0.96 3.87
N ASN A 70 18.30 0.32 3.94
CA ASN A 70 17.69 1.36 3.12
C ASN A 70 18.18 1.27 1.67
N ASP A 71 19.50 1.21 1.50
CA ASP A 71 20.19 1.14 0.21
C ASP A 71 21.12 -0.06 0.20
N LEU A 72 21.06 -0.86 -0.87
CA LEU A 72 21.99 -1.97 -1.07
C LEU A 72 23.18 -1.51 -1.93
N THR A 73 24.18 -0.90 -1.27
CA THR A 73 25.47 -0.57 -1.88
C THR A 73 26.41 -1.78 -1.91
N GLU A 74 27.60 -1.65 -2.52
CA GLU A 74 28.59 -2.74 -2.55
C GLU A 74 29.09 -3.09 -1.14
N GLU A 75 29.31 -2.09 -0.29
CA GLU A 75 29.76 -2.28 1.10
C GLU A 75 28.66 -2.94 1.96
N VAL A 76 27.39 -2.57 1.74
CA VAL A 76 26.26 -3.20 2.43
C VAL A 76 26.05 -4.63 1.96
N MET A 77 26.30 -4.93 0.67
CA MET A 77 26.31 -6.30 0.18
C MET A 77 27.41 -7.12 0.86
N ASP A 78 28.62 -6.58 1.02
CA ASP A 78 29.70 -7.25 1.75
C ASP A 78 29.29 -7.57 3.20
N GLU A 79 28.68 -6.61 3.89
CA GLU A 79 28.14 -6.80 5.23
C GLU A 79 27.09 -7.93 5.26
N ALA A 80 26.09 -7.88 4.36
CA ALA A 80 25.02 -8.87 4.31
C ALA A 80 25.55 -10.29 4.09
N LEU A 81 26.53 -10.46 3.19
CA LEU A 81 27.19 -11.75 2.95
C LEU A 81 28.02 -12.21 4.15
N GLN A 82 28.75 -11.31 4.81
CA GLN A 82 29.48 -11.64 6.04
C GLN A 82 28.53 -12.11 7.16
N LYS A 83 27.32 -11.55 7.21
CA LYS A 83 26.24 -11.96 8.14
C LYS A 83 25.50 -13.23 7.70
N LYS A 84 25.86 -13.81 6.55
CA LYS A 84 25.21 -15.00 5.97
C LYS A 84 23.70 -14.78 5.73
N ALA A 85 23.35 -13.63 5.17
CA ALA A 85 21.99 -13.34 4.75
C ALA A 85 21.56 -14.32 3.64
N ASP A 86 20.36 -14.88 3.76
CA ASP A 86 19.71 -15.66 2.69
C ASP A 86 18.72 -14.77 1.89
N PHE A 87 18.36 -13.62 2.47
CA PHE A 87 17.41 -12.66 1.94
C PHE A 87 17.81 -11.25 2.36
N ILE A 88 17.82 -10.32 1.43
CA ILE A 88 18.03 -8.88 1.65
C ILE A 88 16.74 -8.15 1.28
N LEU A 89 16.17 -7.44 2.26
CA LEU A 89 15.12 -6.46 2.04
C LEU A 89 15.77 -5.08 2.00
N SER A 90 15.85 -4.51 0.80
CA SER A 90 16.33 -3.15 0.56
C SER A 90 15.14 -2.22 0.38
N TYR A 91 15.08 -1.09 1.08
CA TYR A 91 13.99 -0.13 0.91
C TYR A 91 13.95 0.43 -0.51
N HIS A 92 15.09 0.93 -1.00
CA HIS A 92 15.25 1.36 -2.39
C HIS A 92 15.59 0.15 -3.27
N PRO A 93 14.96 0.02 -4.45
CA PRO A 93 15.23 -1.09 -5.35
C PRO A 93 16.60 -0.90 -6.03
N PRO A 94 17.60 -1.79 -5.80
CA PRO A 94 18.90 -1.68 -6.47
C PRO A 94 18.75 -1.83 -7.99
N ILE A 95 17.79 -2.66 -8.42
CA ILE A 95 17.33 -2.77 -9.81
C ILE A 95 16.17 -1.81 -10.03
N PHE A 96 16.44 -0.53 -10.29
CA PHE A 96 15.37 0.44 -10.55
C PHE A 96 14.92 0.50 -12.01
N ARG A 97 15.80 0.12 -12.94
CA ARG A 97 15.50 0.06 -14.38
C ARG A 97 15.83 -1.33 -14.91
N PRO A 98 15.11 -1.83 -15.94
CA PRO A 98 15.43 -3.10 -16.56
C PRO A 98 16.88 -3.16 -17.05
N MET A 99 17.59 -4.22 -16.71
CA MET A 99 18.95 -4.48 -17.20
C MET A 99 18.89 -5.25 -18.52
N LYS A 100 19.64 -4.78 -19.53
CA LYS A 100 19.75 -5.49 -20.82
C LYS A 100 20.79 -6.60 -20.81
N HIS A 101 21.75 -6.51 -19.88
CA HIS A 101 22.85 -7.45 -19.70
C HIS A 101 23.15 -7.59 -18.21
N ILE A 102 23.73 -8.73 -17.82
CA ILE A 102 24.22 -9.00 -16.47
C ILE A 102 25.67 -9.45 -16.60
N THR A 103 26.61 -8.54 -16.34
CA THR A 103 28.05 -8.71 -16.49
C THR A 103 28.80 -8.02 -15.34
N TRP A 104 30.11 -8.25 -15.21
CA TRP A 104 30.93 -7.59 -14.19
C TRP A 104 31.30 -6.12 -14.50
N LYS A 105 30.55 -5.46 -15.40
CA LYS A 105 30.90 -4.10 -15.88
C LYS A 105 30.35 -2.97 -15.01
N THR A 106 29.16 -3.16 -14.43
CA THR A 106 28.51 -2.13 -13.62
C THR A 106 28.22 -2.68 -12.24
N TRP A 107 28.33 -1.83 -11.21
CA TRP A 107 28.12 -2.25 -9.82
C TRP A 107 26.74 -2.89 -9.59
N LYS A 108 25.69 -2.42 -10.30
CA LYS A 108 24.34 -2.99 -10.22
C LYS A 108 24.25 -4.40 -10.80
N GLU A 109 24.93 -4.64 -11.93
CA GLU A 109 25.01 -5.98 -12.50
C GLU A 109 25.85 -6.90 -11.61
N CYS A 110 27.00 -6.42 -11.11
CA CYS A 110 27.83 -7.13 -10.14
C CYS A 110 27.02 -7.51 -8.89
N LEU A 111 26.19 -6.62 -8.36
CA LEU A 111 25.31 -6.89 -7.22
C LEU A 111 24.38 -8.08 -7.50
N VAL A 112 23.75 -8.13 -8.68
CA VAL A 112 22.90 -9.26 -9.08
C VAL A 112 23.70 -10.56 -9.18
N ILE A 113 24.87 -10.53 -9.83
CA ILE A 113 25.76 -11.69 -9.95
C ILE A 113 26.12 -12.21 -8.56
N ARG A 114 26.58 -11.32 -7.68
CA ARG A 114 26.97 -11.66 -6.31
C ARG A 114 25.81 -12.23 -5.51
N ALA A 115 24.60 -11.64 -5.62
CA ALA A 115 23.41 -12.18 -4.96
C ALA A 115 23.10 -13.61 -5.44
N LEU A 116 23.14 -13.87 -6.74
CA LEU A 116 22.88 -15.20 -7.30
C LEU A 116 23.96 -16.22 -6.93
N GLU A 117 25.24 -15.87 -7.06
CA GLU A 117 26.37 -16.74 -6.71
C GLU A 117 26.37 -17.13 -5.23
N ASN A 118 25.90 -16.24 -4.36
CA ASN A 118 25.78 -16.48 -2.92
C ASN A 118 24.39 -16.96 -2.50
N ARG A 119 23.48 -17.19 -3.46
CA ARG A 119 22.09 -17.61 -3.23
C ARG A 119 21.32 -16.71 -2.26
N VAL A 120 21.43 -15.40 -2.44
CA VAL A 120 20.73 -14.39 -1.64
C VAL A 120 19.59 -13.79 -2.43
N ALA A 121 18.37 -13.88 -1.90
CA ALA A 121 17.22 -13.21 -2.48
C ALA A 121 17.27 -11.70 -2.22
N VAL A 122 16.83 -10.88 -3.18
CA VAL A 122 16.76 -9.42 -3.00
C VAL A 122 15.33 -8.96 -3.25
N TYR A 123 14.75 -8.25 -2.30
CA TYR A 123 13.38 -7.75 -2.34
C TYR A 123 13.32 -6.28 -1.99
N SER A 124 12.40 -5.55 -2.60
CA SER A 124 12.19 -4.13 -2.34
C SER A 124 10.70 -3.77 -2.27
N PRO A 125 10.18 -3.27 -1.14
CA PRO A 125 8.79 -2.80 -1.07
C PRO A 125 8.61 -1.35 -1.53
N HIS A 126 9.64 -0.51 -1.42
CA HIS A 126 9.69 0.90 -1.86
C HIS A 126 8.35 1.65 -1.72
N THR A 127 7.74 2.11 -2.82
CA THR A 127 6.51 2.93 -2.76
C THR A 127 5.30 2.17 -2.18
N ALA A 128 5.26 0.84 -2.25
CA ALA A 128 4.21 0.07 -1.58
C ALA A 128 4.25 0.28 -0.05
N TYR A 129 5.47 0.37 0.51
CA TYR A 129 5.64 0.65 1.93
C TYR A 129 5.49 2.14 2.27
N ASP A 130 5.77 3.05 1.34
CA ASP A 130 5.37 4.46 1.51
C ASP A 130 3.85 4.62 1.61
N ALA A 131 3.11 3.85 0.80
CA ALA A 131 1.66 3.93 0.71
C ALA A 131 0.94 3.23 1.86
N ALA A 132 1.53 2.17 2.42
CA ALA A 132 0.91 1.32 3.44
C ALA A 132 0.39 2.11 4.67
N PRO A 133 -0.71 1.67 5.31
CA PRO A 133 -1.26 2.33 6.51
C PRO A 133 -0.28 2.50 7.67
N GLN A 134 0.60 1.52 7.86
CA GLN A 134 1.68 1.50 8.85
C GLN A 134 3.05 1.90 8.25
N GLY A 135 3.02 2.44 7.03
CA GLY A 135 4.18 2.75 6.20
C GLY A 135 5.04 3.90 6.68
N VAL A 136 6.04 4.24 5.87
CA VAL A 136 7.03 5.30 6.17
C VAL A 136 6.35 6.64 6.43
N ASN A 137 5.40 7.05 5.60
CA ASN A 137 4.70 8.31 5.76
C ASN A 137 3.86 8.36 7.05
N SER A 138 3.21 7.25 7.42
CA SER A 138 2.47 7.14 8.68
C SER A 138 3.39 7.14 9.89
N TRP A 139 4.58 6.53 9.78
CA TRP A 139 5.61 6.61 10.83
C TRP A 139 6.11 8.04 11.01
N LEU A 140 6.42 8.75 9.92
CA LEU A 140 6.84 10.17 9.95
C LEU A 140 5.78 11.07 10.60
N ALA A 141 4.50 10.84 10.32
CA ALA A 141 3.40 11.62 10.90
C ALA A 141 3.37 11.55 12.44
N LYS A 142 3.82 10.44 13.06
CA LYS A 142 3.92 10.31 14.52
C LYS A 142 4.88 11.33 15.13
N GLY A 143 5.86 11.79 14.36
CA GLY A 143 6.79 12.83 14.77
C GLY A 143 6.17 14.22 14.88
N LEU A 144 4.96 14.45 14.36
CA LEU A 144 4.33 15.77 14.37
C LEU A 144 3.56 16.07 15.68
N GLY A 145 3.25 15.02 16.46
CA GLY A 145 2.36 15.08 17.63
C GLY A 145 1.00 14.43 17.36
N THR A 146 0.01 14.71 18.21
CA THR A 146 -1.35 14.16 18.03
C THR A 146 -2.05 14.86 16.87
N CYS A 147 -2.50 14.06 15.91
CA CYS A 147 -3.14 14.55 14.70
C CYS A 147 -4.04 13.50 14.07
N THR A 148 -5.00 13.97 13.29
CA THR A 148 -5.74 13.15 12.34
C THR A 148 -4.97 13.08 11.03
N THR A 149 -4.85 11.90 10.44
CA THR A 149 -4.05 11.68 9.22
C THR A 149 -4.86 11.02 8.12
N ARG A 150 -4.64 11.45 6.88
CA ARG A 150 -5.20 10.84 5.67
C ARG A 150 -4.17 10.86 4.54
N PRO A 151 -4.22 9.91 3.58
CA PRO A 151 -3.36 9.97 2.41
C PRO A 151 -3.64 11.23 1.58
N ILE A 152 -2.61 11.75 0.90
CA ILE A 152 -2.76 12.85 -0.05
C ILE A 152 -3.27 12.30 -1.38
N HIS A 153 -2.65 11.21 -1.85
CA HIS A 153 -3.13 10.44 -3.00
C HIS A 153 -3.57 9.05 -2.52
N PRO A 154 -4.87 8.84 -2.20
CA PRO A 154 -5.36 7.56 -1.74
C PRO A 154 -5.23 6.47 -2.80
N SER A 155 -4.75 5.29 -2.39
CA SER A 155 -4.77 4.09 -3.22
C SER A 155 -6.20 3.58 -3.41
N ARG A 156 -6.45 2.89 -4.51
CA ARG A 156 -7.72 2.18 -4.74
C ARG A 156 -7.65 0.76 -4.19
N ALA A 157 -8.80 0.20 -3.80
CA ALA A 157 -8.91 -1.20 -3.43
C ALA A 157 -8.41 -2.11 -4.57
N PRO A 158 -7.89 -3.31 -4.27
CA PRO A 158 -7.43 -4.26 -5.29
C PRO A 158 -8.60 -4.76 -6.14
N ASP A 159 -9.79 -4.89 -5.56
CA ASP A 159 -10.98 -5.44 -6.20
C ASP A 159 -12.16 -4.47 -6.19
N TYR A 160 -13.12 -4.73 -7.08
CA TYR A 160 -14.41 -4.05 -7.05
C TYR A 160 -15.27 -4.62 -5.92
N PRO A 161 -16.12 -3.80 -5.28
CA PRO A 161 -17.12 -4.31 -4.32
C PRO A 161 -18.14 -5.25 -4.96
N THR A 162 -18.29 -5.16 -6.27
CA THR A 162 -19.18 -5.98 -7.09
C THR A 162 -18.38 -6.90 -8.00
N GLU A 163 -19.07 -7.88 -8.59
CA GLU A 163 -18.49 -8.77 -9.59
C GLU A 163 -18.20 -7.99 -10.89
N GLY A 164 -16.97 -7.50 -11.02
CA GLY A 164 -16.46 -6.83 -12.21
C GLY A 164 -16.57 -5.29 -12.20
N ALA A 165 -16.13 -4.70 -13.32
CA ALA A 165 -15.88 -3.27 -13.47
C ALA A 165 -17.04 -2.49 -14.11
N HIS A 166 -18.11 -3.16 -14.51
CA HIS A 166 -19.22 -2.54 -15.23
C HIS A 166 -20.56 -2.93 -14.64
N ARG A 167 -21.50 -2.01 -14.68
CA ARG A 167 -22.92 -2.25 -14.43
C ARG A 167 -23.73 -1.94 -15.67
N LEU A 168 -24.63 -2.84 -16.04
CA LEU A 168 -25.62 -2.59 -17.08
C LEU A 168 -27.00 -2.50 -16.44
N GLU A 169 -27.77 -1.53 -16.89
CA GLU A 169 -29.15 -1.35 -16.47
C GLU A 169 -30.07 -1.19 -17.68
N PHE A 170 -31.16 -1.95 -17.70
CA PHE A 170 -32.17 -1.89 -18.78
C PHE A 170 -33.53 -2.38 -18.26
N SER A 171 -34.60 -2.06 -18.97
CA SER A 171 -35.98 -2.43 -18.59
C SER A 171 -36.60 -3.40 -19.59
N VAL A 172 -37.41 -4.34 -19.10
CA VAL A 172 -38.14 -5.34 -19.88
C VAL A 172 -39.65 -5.23 -19.59
N ASN A 173 -40.48 -5.15 -20.64
CA ASN A 173 -41.92 -4.87 -20.52
C ASN A 173 -42.83 -6.12 -20.57
N ARG A 174 -42.32 -7.29 -20.99
CA ARG A 174 -43.11 -8.53 -21.14
C ARG A 174 -42.54 -9.67 -20.28
N SER A 175 -43.41 -10.44 -19.63
CA SER A 175 -43.02 -11.55 -18.74
C SER A 175 -42.28 -12.69 -19.48
N GLN A 176 -42.74 -13.07 -20.68
CA GLN A 176 -42.07 -14.10 -21.49
C GLN A 176 -40.67 -13.67 -21.96
N ASP A 177 -40.47 -12.37 -22.21
CA ASP A 177 -39.15 -11.83 -22.56
C ASP A 177 -38.23 -11.80 -21.34
N LEU A 178 -38.79 -11.51 -20.16
CA LEU A 178 -38.04 -11.52 -18.90
C LEU A 178 -37.45 -12.92 -18.61
N ASP A 179 -38.21 -13.99 -18.77
CA ASP A 179 -37.72 -15.36 -18.53
C ASP A 179 -36.57 -15.73 -19.49
N LYS A 180 -36.68 -15.35 -20.77
CA LYS A 180 -35.63 -15.55 -21.77
C LYS A 180 -34.37 -14.74 -21.46
N VAL A 181 -34.52 -13.46 -21.12
CA VAL A 181 -33.42 -12.59 -20.74
C VAL A 181 -32.73 -13.12 -19.48
N MET A 182 -33.49 -13.42 -18.43
CA MET A 182 -32.94 -13.91 -17.17
C MET A 182 -32.28 -15.28 -17.29
N SER A 183 -32.82 -16.20 -18.11
CA SER A 183 -32.16 -17.49 -18.38
C SER A 183 -30.85 -17.32 -19.16
N THR A 184 -30.81 -16.42 -20.14
CA THR A 184 -29.59 -16.12 -20.89
C THR A 184 -28.53 -15.48 -20.00
N LEU A 185 -28.90 -14.46 -19.21
CA LEU A 185 -27.97 -13.77 -18.30
C LEU A 185 -27.42 -14.71 -17.22
N ARG A 186 -28.23 -15.59 -16.65
CA ARG A 186 -27.76 -16.62 -15.70
C ARG A 186 -26.81 -17.64 -16.34
N GLY A 187 -26.90 -17.83 -17.66
CA GLY A 187 -25.96 -18.66 -18.43
C GLY A 187 -24.61 -17.99 -18.68
N VAL A 188 -24.50 -16.67 -18.48
CA VAL A 188 -23.23 -15.94 -18.57
C VAL A 188 -22.53 -16.02 -17.22
N GLY A 189 -21.47 -16.82 -17.13
CA GLY A 189 -20.64 -16.89 -15.92
C GLY A 189 -19.97 -15.54 -15.61
N GLY A 190 -19.87 -15.20 -14.33
CA GLY A 190 -19.23 -13.94 -13.90
C GLY A 190 -20.17 -12.73 -13.92
N VAL A 191 -21.48 -12.97 -13.76
CA VAL A 191 -22.52 -11.94 -13.76
C VAL A 191 -23.40 -12.08 -12.53
N SER A 192 -23.53 -11.00 -11.76
CA SER A 192 -24.49 -10.88 -10.67
C SER A 192 -25.68 -10.05 -11.15
N VAL A 193 -26.86 -10.67 -11.29
CA VAL A 193 -28.09 -10.03 -11.78
C VAL A 193 -29.06 -9.77 -10.64
N THR A 194 -29.64 -8.57 -10.60
CA THR A 194 -30.77 -8.20 -9.75
C THR A 194 -31.89 -7.62 -10.61
N SER A 195 -33.14 -7.85 -10.21
CA SER A 195 -34.32 -7.38 -10.93
C SER A 195 -35.29 -6.72 -9.96
N PHE A 196 -35.84 -5.58 -10.35
CA PHE A 196 -36.77 -4.81 -9.53
C PHE A 196 -38.01 -4.42 -10.35
N PRO A 197 -39.22 -4.49 -9.78
CA PRO A 197 -40.41 -3.96 -10.44
C PRO A 197 -40.26 -2.44 -10.59
N ALA A 198 -40.62 -1.92 -11.75
CA ALA A 198 -40.56 -0.51 -12.11
C ALA A 198 -41.83 -0.10 -12.87
N ARG A 199 -42.18 1.18 -12.81
CA ARG A 199 -43.23 1.77 -13.65
C ARG A 199 -42.64 2.92 -14.46
N CYS A 200 -42.84 2.89 -15.76
CA CYS A 200 -42.40 3.94 -16.67
C CYS A 200 -43.57 4.25 -17.61
N ASP A 201 -43.96 5.52 -17.71
CA ASP A 201 -45.08 5.99 -18.53
C ASP A 201 -46.42 5.25 -18.30
N GLY A 202 -46.65 4.75 -17.08
CA GLY A 202 -47.86 4.04 -16.71
C GLY A 202 -47.87 2.54 -17.02
N GLU A 203 -46.83 2.00 -17.65
CA GLU A 203 -46.66 0.57 -17.89
C GLU A 203 -45.83 -0.10 -16.80
N GLU A 204 -46.21 -1.32 -16.39
CA GLU A 204 -45.38 -2.16 -15.53
C GLU A 204 -44.22 -2.75 -16.32
N GLN A 205 -43.02 -2.55 -15.80
CA GLN A 205 -41.77 -3.00 -16.40
C GLN A 205 -40.89 -3.63 -15.31
N THR A 206 -39.95 -4.48 -15.70
CA THR A 206 -38.93 -4.99 -14.77
C THR A 206 -37.60 -4.36 -15.13
N ARG A 207 -37.01 -3.58 -14.21
CA ARG A 207 -35.64 -3.08 -14.35
C ARG A 207 -34.67 -4.18 -13.97
N ILE A 208 -33.74 -4.49 -14.85
CA ILE A 208 -32.66 -5.44 -14.64
C ILE A 208 -31.39 -4.64 -14.44
N SER A 209 -30.66 -4.95 -13.37
CA SER A 209 -29.33 -4.40 -13.08
C SER A 209 -28.36 -5.57 -12.95
N LEU A 210 -27.23 -5.54 -13.65
CA LEU A 210 -26.24 -6.59 -13.57
C LEU A 210 -24.82 -6.02 -13.52
N ASN A 211 -23.97 -6.59 -12.67
CA ASN A 211 -22.55 -6.29 -12.62
C ASN A 211 -21.76 -7.36 -13.39
N CYS A 212 -20.76 -6.95 -14.15
CA CYS A 212 -19.97 -7.88 -14.95
C CYS A 212 -18.54 -7.37 -15.25
N THR A 213 -17.67 -8.29 -15.68
CA THR A 213 -16.32 -7.97 -16.19
C THR A 213 -16.38 -7.36 -17.59
N GLN A 214 -15.28 -6.75 -18.06
CA GLN A 214 -15.17 -6.27 -19.44
C GLN A 214 -15.40 -7.38 -20.49
N LYS A 215 -14.96 -8.61 -20.20
CA LYS A 215 -15.14 -9.76 -21.11
C LYS A 215 -16.62 -10.13 -21.26
N THR A 216 -17.32 -10.21 -20.13
CA THR A 216 -18.74 -10.57 -20.07
C THR A 216 -19.65 -9.44 -20.54
N LEU A 217 -19.24 -8.18 -20.36
CA LEU A 217 -19.93 -7.00 -20.91
C LEU A 217 -20.19 -7.16 -22.40
N MET A 218 -19.17 -7.56 -23.17
CA MET A 218 -19.29 -7.76 -24.62
C MET A 218 -20.29 -8.87 -24.97
N GLN A 219 -20.36 -9.94 -24.18
CA GLN A 219 -21.31 -11.03 -24.39
C GLN A 219 -22.75 -10.58 -24.13
N VAL A 220 -22.96 -9.83 -23.04
CA VAL A 220 -24.29 -9.31 -22.68
C VAL A 220 -24.75 -8.28 -23.72
N LEU A 221 -23.89 -7.37 -24.15
CA LEU A 221 -24.24 -6.38 -25.19
C LEU A 221 -24.56 -7.03 -26.54
N ALA A 222 -23.85 -8.09 -26.92
CA ALA A 222 -24.14 -8.84 -28.14
C ALA A 222 -25.50 -9.56 -28.08
N PHE A 223 -25.94 -9.97 -26.89
CA PHE A 223 -27.29 -10.51 -26.69
C PHE A 223 -28.34 -9.39 -26.75
N LEU A 224 -28.14 -8.31 -26.00
CA LEU A 224 -29.09 -7.20 -25.93
C LEU A 224 -29.29 -6.53 -27.30
N SER A 225 -28.25 -6.47 -28.14
CA SER A 225 -28.34 -5.88 -29.49
C SER A 225 -29.25 -6.64 -30.46
N GLN A 226 -29.65 -7.88 -30.14
CA GLN A 226 -30.65 -8.63 -30.89
C GLN A 226 -32.05 -8.02 -30.75
N ASP A 227 -32.29 -7.25 -29.69
CA ASP A 227 -33.51 -6.49 -29.48
C ASP A 227 -33.20 -4.98 -29.44
N ARG A 228 -33.63 -4.29 -30.50
CA ARG A 228 -33.36 -2.85 -30.66
C ARG A 228 -33.94 -2.01 -29.53
N GLN A 229 -35.10 -2.38 -28.97
CA GLN A 229 -35.74 -1.60 -27.91
C GLN A 229 -35.00 -1.75 -26.58
N LEU A 230 -34.54 -2.96 -26.26
CA LEU A 230 -33.72 -3.22 -25.07
C LEU A 230 -32.36 -2.53 -25.19
N TYR A 231 -31.69 -2.68 -26.33
CA TYR A 231 -30.36 -2.12 -26.53
C TYR A 231 -30.34 -0.59 -26.47
N GLN A 232 -31.34 0.08 -27.07
CA GLN A 232 -31.41 1.55 -27.06
C GLN A 232 -31.67 2.15 -25.67
N LYS A 233 -32.25 1.37 -24.75
CA LYS A 233 -32.53 1.79 -23.37
C LYS A 233 -31.53 1.20 -22.36
N THR A 234 -30.45 0.58 -22.83
CA THR A 234 -29.41 0.02 -21.96
C THR A 234 -28.43 1.11 -21.55
N GLU A 235 -28.32 1.35 -20.25
CA GLU A 235 -27.28 2.18 -19.66
C GLU A 235 -26.09 1.32 -19.26
N ILE A 236 -24.88 1.78 -19.58
CA ILE A 236 -23.63 1.12 -19.21
C ILE A 236 -22.85 2.07 -18.32
N LEU A 237 -22.61 1.65 -17.09
CA LEU A 237 -21.87 2.40 -16.09
C LEU A 237 -20.52 1.73 -15.85
N SER A 238 -19.44 2.47 -16.03
CA SER A 238 -18.12 2.05 -15.56
C SER A 238 -18.05 2.28 -14.06
N LEU A 239 -17.72 1.22 -13.32
CA LEU A 239 -17.56 1.27 -11.88
C LEU A 239 -16.13 1.69 -11.54
N GLU A 240 -15.99 2.36 -10.40
CA GLU A 240 -14.70 2.68 -9.82
C GLU A 240 -14.42 1.79 -8.60
N LYS A 241 -13.15 1.43 -8.42
CA LYS A 241 -12.72 0.79 -7.17
C LYS A 241 -12.71 1.84 -6.06
N PRO A 242 -13.22 1.50 -4.86
CA PRO A 242 -13.27 2.43 -3.74
C PRO A 242 -11.86 2.86 -3.32
N LEU A 243 -11.76 4.07 -2.80
CA LEU A 243 -10.53 4.60 -2.23
C LEU A 243 -10.29 3.98 -0.84
N LEU A 244 -9.04 3.66 -0.55
CA LEU A 244 -8.60 3.19 0.75
C LEU A 244 -8.29 4.39 1.65
N LEU A 245 -9.02 4.51 2.76
CA LEU A 245 -8.97 5.70 3.62
C LEU A 245 -7.62 5.93 4.31
N HIS A 246 -6.82 4.87 4.47
CA HIS A 246 -5.55 4.91 5.20
C HIS A 246 -4.36 4.46 4.36
N THR A 247 -4.56 4.15 3.08
CA THR A 247 -3.52 3.67 2.17
C THR A 247 -3.38 4.64 1.01
N GLY A 248 -2.15 5.01 0.67
CA GLY A 248 -1.86 5.94 -0.42
C GLY A 248 -0.61 6.77 -0.16
N MET A 249 -0.19 7.56 -1.15
CA MET A 249 1.03 8.36 -1.04
C MET A 249 0.83 9.62 -0.22
N GLY A 250 1.88 9.99 0.53
CA GLY A 250 1.93 11.16 1.41
C GLY A 250 0.90 11.12 2.54
N ARG A 251 0.98 12.06 3.48
CA ARG A 251 -0.04 12.25 4.52
C ARG A 251 -0.35 13.73 4.64
N LEU A 252 -1.64 14.05 4.68
CA LEU A 252 -2.12 15.32 5.19
C LEU A 252 -2.51 15.11 6.65
N CYS A 253 -1.85 15.84 7.54
CA CYS A 253 -1.99 15.70 8.98
C CYS A 253 -2.59 16.99 9.53
N THR A 254 -3.73 16.88 10.20
CA THR A 254 -4.35 18.00 10.92
C THR A 254 -4.13 17.80 12.40
N LEU A 255 -3.31 18.64 13.02
CA LEU A 255 -3.00 18.60 14.45
C LEU A 255 -4.26 18.86 15.28
N ASP A 256 -4.36 18.27 16.47
CA ASP A 256 -5.49 18.54 17.38
C ASP A 256 -5.46 19.99 17.88
N GLU A 257 -4.26 20.51 18.14
CA GLU A 257 -3.98 21.90 18.52
C GLU A 257 -2.87 22.49 17.63
N SER A 258 -3.00 23.77 17.29
CA SER A 258 -1.95 24.47 16.54
C SER A 258 -0.70 24.63 17.39
N VAL A 259 0.47 24.52 16.75
CA VAL A 259 1.76 24.76 17.41
C VAL A 259 2.60 25.74 16.60
N SER A 260 3.58 26.39 17.23
CA SER A 260 4.52 27.21 16.47
C SER A 260 5.43 26.36 15.57
N LEU A 261 5.89 26.94 14.47
CA LEU A 261 6.85 26.32 13.57
C LEU A 261 8.14 25.91 14.30
N ALA A 262 8.61 26.69 15.27
CA ALA A 262 9.75 26.34 16.13
C ALA A 262 9.53 25.01 16.87
N ILE A 263 8.36 24.84 17.49
CA ILE A 263 8.01 23.58 18.18
C ILE A 263 7.95 22.43 17.18
N MET A 264 7.37 22.65 16.00
CA MET A 264 7.27 21.61 14.98
C MET A 264 8.64 21.14 14.49
N ILE A 265 9.57 22.07 14.25
CA ILE A 265 10.96 21.79 13.88
C ILE A 265 11.64 20.90 14.92
N GLU A 266 11.49 21.21 16.21
CA GLU A 266 12.12 20.44 17.28
C GLU A 266 11.48 19.05 17.43
N ARG A 267 10.15 18.93 17.25
CA ARG A 267 9.46 17.63 17.20
C ARG A 267 10.00 16.75 16.07
N ILE A 268 10.14 17.30 14.86
CA ILE A 268 10.66 16.58 13.70
C ILE A 268 12.12 16.16 13.92
N LYS A 269 12.99 17.08 14.37
CA LYS A 269 14.39 16.75 14.70
C LYS A 269 14.50 15.64 15.74
N THR A 270 13.70 15.73 16.80
CA THR A 270 13.70 14.74 17.89
C THR A 270 13.25 13.38 17.36
N HIS A 271 12.17 13.33 16.57
CA HIS A 271 11.63 12.09 16.02
C HIS A 271 12.61 11.41 15.04
N LEU A 272 13.23 12.20 14.16
CA LEU A 272 14.17 11.72 13.16
C LEU A 272 15.62 11.58 13.67
N LYS A 273 15.89 12.03 14.91
CA LYS A 273 17.22 12.12 15.50
C LYS A 273 18.21 12.92 14.64
N LEU A 274 17.74 14.04 14.08
CA LEU A 274 18.53 14.92 13.23
C LEU A 274 19.07 16.11 14.02
N SER A 275 20.34 16.47 13.79
CA SER A 275 20.94 17.70 14.31
C SER A 275 20.48 18.94 13.54
N HIS A 276 20.22 18.79 12.24
CA HIS A 276 19.87 19.88 11.34
C HIS A 276 18.73 19.50 10.40
N LEU A 277 17.97 20.51 9.99
CA LEU A 277 17.00 20.44 8.91
C LEU A 277 17.13 21.69 8.03
N ARG A 278 16.72 21.56 6.77
CA ARG A 278 16.62 22.71 5.87
C ARG A 278 15.21 23.26 5.98
N LEU A 279 15.10 24.55 6.24
CA LEU A 279 13.84 25.27 6.31
C LEU A 279 13.83 26.31 5.20
N ALA A 280 12.79 26.28 4.38
CA ALA A 280 12.39 27.39 3.55
C ALA A 280 11.18 28.03 4.26
N LEU A 281 11.18 29.36 4.39
CA LEU A 281 10.12 30.11 5.03
C LEU A 281 9.29 30.85 3.98
N GLY A 282 7.97 30.72 4.09
CA GLY A 282 7.04 31.48 3.30
C GLY A 282 7.20 32.98 3.53
N VAL A 283 6.86 33.78 2.52
CA VAL A 283 6.90 35.25 2.63
C VAL A 283 6.03 35.70 3.81
N GLY A 284 6.64 36.45 4.73
CA GLY A 284 5.97 36.95 5.94
C GLY A 284 5.79 35.92 7.06
N ARG A 285 6.33 34.70 6.92
CA ARG A 285 6.32 33.68 7.98
C ARG A 285 7.56 33.78 8.86
N THR A 286 7.38 33.41 10.11
CA THR A 286 8.42 33.39 11.16
C THR A 286 8.36 32.07 11.94
N LEU A 287 9.30 31.84 12.84
CA LEU A 287 9.33 30.63 13.66
C LEU A 287 8.15 30.56 14.67
N GLU A 288 7.50 31.69 14.94
CA GLU A 288 6.32 31.82 15.80
C GLU A 288 5.01 31.57 15.03
N SER A 289 5.07 31.49 13.70
CA SER A 289 3.91 31.20 12.87
C SER A 289 3.27 29.87 13.27
N GLN A 290 1.94 29.86 13.33
CA GLN A 290 1.16 28.70 13.75
C GLN A 290 1.05 27.68 12.60
N VAL A 291 1.20 26.41 12.96
CA VAL A 291 1.05 25.24 12.08
C VAL A 291 -0.10 24.40 12.64
N LYS A 292 -1.13 24.17 11.82
CA LYS A 292 -2.27 23.31 12.12
C LYS A 292 -2.35 22.14 11.15
N VAL A 293 -2.05 22.39 9.87
CA VAL A 293 -2.10 21.40 8.79
C VAL A 293 -0.70 21.19 8.22
N VAL A 294 -0.25 19.94 8.21
CA VAL A 294 1.06 19.54 7.67
C VAL A 294 0.86 18.54 6.52
N ALA A 295 1.38 18.86 5.34
CA ALA A 295 1.47 17.91 4.24
C ALA A 295 2.87 17.29 4.23
N LEU A 296 2.97 15.96 4.27
CA LEU A 296 4.25 15.27 4.29
C LEU A 296 4.32 14.15 3.27
N CYS A 297 5.51 13.94 2.73
CA CYS A 297 5.83 12.79 1.91
C CYS A 297 7.32 12.47 2.05
N ALA A 298 7.64 11.26 2.49
CA ALA A 298 9.00 10.75 2.57
C ALA A 298 9.69 10.77 1.19
N GLY A 299 11.03 10.82 1.18
CA GLY A 299 11.80 10.81 -0.05
C GLY A 299 11.58 12.06 -0.91
N SER A 300 11.41 11.87 -2.22
CA SER A 300 11.21 12.94 -3.20
C SER A 300 9.73 13.24 -3.41
N GLY A 301 9.11 13.90 -2.44
CA GLY A 301 7.66 14.10 -2.37
C GLY A 301 7.09 15.26 -3.18
N GLY A 302 7.89 15.97 -3.99
CA GLY A 302 7.47 17.21 -4.65
C GLY A 302 6.19 17.08 -5.48
N SER A 303 6.06 16.02 -6.28
CA SER A 303 4.85 15.74 -7.08
C SER A 303 3.64 15.38 -6.22
N VAL A 304 3.86 14.66 -5.13
CA VAL A 304 2.79 14.25 -4.19
C VAL A 304 2.24 15.46 -3.43
N LEU A 305 3.10 16.41 -3.08
CA LEU A 305 2.74 17.59 -2.31
C LEU A 305 2.18 18.73 -3.18
N GLN A 306 2.30 18.62 -4.51
CA GLN A 306 1.91 19.68 -5.43
C GLN A 306 0.40 19.96 -5.36
N GLY A 307 0.03 21.23 -5.15
CA GLY A 307 -1.36 21.68 -5.12
C GLY A 307 -2.12 21.33 -3.83
N VAL A 308 -1.45 20.73 -2.84
CA VAL A 308 -2.01 20.51 -1.51
C VAL A 308 -1.97 21.81 -0.72
N GLU A 309 -3.05 22.18 -0.04
CA GLU A 309 -3.05 23.32 0.88
C GLU A 309 -2.67 22.87 2.30
N ALA A 310 -1.52 23.36 2.80
CA ALA A 310 -1.04 23.11 4.15
C ALA A 310 -0.23 24.30 4.70
N ASP A 311 -0.11 24.38 6.03
CA ASP A 311 0.71 25.39 6.71
C ASP A 311 2.21 25.06 6.66
N LEU A 312 2.54 23.76 6.55
CA LEU A 312 3.90 23.25 6.50
C LEU A 312 3.99 22.03 5.57
N TYR A 313 5.06 21.99 4.77
CA TYR A 313 5.39 20.86 3.91
C TYR A 313 6.66 20.15 4.41
N LEU A 314 6.60 18.82 4.55
CA LEU A 314 7.73 18.01 5.02
C LEU A 314 8.11 16.93 4.00
N THR A 315 9.33 17.01 3.47
CA THR A 315 9.87 16.02 2.52
C THR A 315 11.40 15.96 2.57
N GLY A 316 11.99 14.90 1.99
CA GLY A 316 13.42 14.61 2.06
C GLY A 316 14.25 15.18 0.91
N SER A 317 13.67 15.34 -0.28
CA SER A 317 14.34 15.90 -1.46
C SER A 317 13.46 16.95 -2.12
N VAL A 318 13.91 18.20 -2.11
CA VAL A 318 13.28 19.30 -2.82
C VAL A 318 14.22 19.74 -3.94
N SER A 319 13.81 19.53 -5.19
CA SER A 319 14.45 20.21 -6.33
C SER A 319 13.94 21.65 -6.36
N LEU A 320 14.85 22.62 -6.39
CA LEU A 320 14.57 24.07 -6.39
C LEU A 320 13.73 24.56 -7.60
N GLU A 321 13.39 23.68 -8.55
CA GLU A 321 12.77 24.03 -9.83
C GLU A 321 11.24 23.90 -9.88
N THR A 322 10.54 23.49 -8.80
CA THR A 322 9.08 23.45 -8.82
C THR A 322 8.47 24.85 -8.66
N GLY A 323 8.33 25.54 -9.80
CA GLY A 323 7.18 26.38 -10.13
C GLY A 323 6.93 27.61 -9.24
N ALA A 324 7.53 28.74 -9.64
CA ALA A 324 7.07 30.07 -9.24
C ALA A 324 5.59 30.26 -9.60
N GLY A 325 4.72 30.31 -8.59
CA GLY A 325 3.30 30.61 -8.79
C GLY A 325 2.46 30.20 -7.59
N ARG A 326 2.48 31.00 -6.52
CA ARG A 326 1.57 30.89 -5.36
C ARG A 326 1.59 29.53 -4.64
N SER A 327 2.71 29.21 -3.99
CA SER A 327 2.78 28.45 -2.74
C SER A 327 4.24 28.48 -2.31
N LEU A 328 4.55 29.23 -1.27
CA LEU A 328 5.90 29.28 -0.70
C LEU A 328 5.94 28.32 0.50
N PHE A 329 7.01 27.53 0.52
CA PHE A 329 7.37 26.52 1.53
C PHE A 329 7.35 27.02 2.97
#